data_AF-A0A842R860-F1
#
_entry.id   AF-A0A842R860-F1
#
_cell.length_a   1.000
_cell.length_b   1.000
_cell.length_c   1.000
_cell.angle_alpha   90.00
_cell.angle_beta   90.00
_cell.angle_gamma   90.00
#
_symmetry.space_group_name_H-M   'P 1'
#
loop_
_entity.id
_entity.type
_entity.pdbx_description
1 polymer ?
#
loop_
_entity_poly.entity_id
_entity_poly.type
_entity_poly.pdbx_seq_one_letter_code
_entity_poly.pdbx_strand_id
1 'polypeptide(L)'
;MNKDEVQTIIDELGNTKNPDEKIQLVKKLKAYCQDERVNNVLIPLLYEDLNPQFLLVVLQTLFHNDDEIIGPLIQLLKQPETPFQIRDEVAKILAETGEKKALKALLK
;
A
#
# COMPACT_ATOMS: atom_id res chain seq x y z
N MET A 1 1.55 -1.23 -21.68
CA MET A 1 0.77 -1.35 -20.42
C MET A 1 -0.70 -1.28 -20.79
N ASN A 2 -1.50 -2.30 -20.49
CA ASN A 2 -2.91 -2.34 -20.88
C ASN A 2 -3.72 -1.48 -19.90
N LYS A 3 -3.92 -0.20 -20.25
CA LYS A 3 -4.56 0.77 -19.36
C LYS A 3 -5.98 0.36 -18.95
N ASP A 4 -6.66 -0.38 -19.82
CA ASP A 4 -8.04 -0.84 -19.64
C ASP A 4 -8.12 -1.92 -18.57
N GLU A 5 -7.14 -2.84 -18.54
CA GLU A 5 -7.10 -3.92 -17.56
C GLU A 5 -6.87 -3.42 -16.13
N VAL A 6 -5.98 -2.44 -15.95
CA VAL A 6 -5.77 -1.80 -14.63
C VAL A 6 -7.06 -1.16 -14.14
N GLN A 7 -7.78 -0.46 -15.02
CA GLN A 7 -9.04 0.18 -14.62
C GLN A 7 -10.09 -0.86 -14.23
N THR A 8 -10.21 -1.95 -15.00
CA THR A 8 -11.12 -3.05 -14.65
C THR A 8 -10.82 -3.63 -13.27
N ILE A 9 -9.55 -3.88 -12.95
CA ILE A 9 -9.17 -4.42 -11.63
C ILE A 9 -9.47 -3.42 -10.51
N ILE A 10 -9.25 -2.12 -10.74
CA ILE A 10 -9.58 -1.06 -9.77
C ILE A 10 -11.09 -0.99 -9.53
N ASP A 11 -11.89 -1.04 -10.60
CA ASP A 11 -13.35 -1.00 -10.49
C ASP A 11 -13.88 -2.24 -9.75
N GLU A 12 -13.33 -3.43 -10.03
CA GLU A 12 -13.64 -4.66 -9.29
C GLU A 12 -13.27 -4.52 -7.80
N LEU A 13 -12.11 -3.94 -7.50
CA LEU A 13 -11.60 -3.78 -6.12
C LEU A 13 -12.50 -2.85 -5.30
N GLY A 14 -13.00 -1.77 -5.91
CA GLY A 14 -13.94 -0.85 -5.26
C GLY A 14 -15.34 -1.44 -5.03
N ASN A 15 -15.74 -2.44 -5.82
CA ASN A 15 -17.06 -3.05 -5.76
C ASN A 15 -17.13 -4.30 -4.87
N THR A 16 -16.02 -5.02 -4.69
CA THR A 16 -16.03 -6.25 -3.88
C THR A 16 -16.06 -5.96 -2.37
N LYS A 17 -16.90 -6.73 -1.66
CA LYS A 17 -16.94 -6.79 -0.19
C LYS A 17 -16.24 -8.03 0.36
N ASN A 18 -15.78 -8.93 -0.51
CA ASN A 18 -15.15 -10.17 -0.10
C ASN A 18 -13.66 -9.91 0.20
N PRO A 19 -13.19 -10.13 1.44
CA PRO A 19 -11.79 -9.88 1.82
C PRO A 19 -10.79 -10.70 0.99
N ASP A 20 -11.11 -11.96 0.68
CA ASP A 20 -10.22 -12.82 -0.10
C ASP A 20 -10.12 -12.33 -1.55
N GLU A 21 -11.24 -11.87 -2.11
CA GLU A 21 -11.27 -11.28 -3.45
C GLU A 21 -10.48 -9.96 -3.51
N LYS A 22 -10.63 -9.08 -2.50
CA LYS A 22 -9.79 -7.89 -2.37
C LYS A 22 -8.30 -8.25 -2.42
N ILE A 23 -7.87 -9.26 -1.66
CA ILE A 23 -6.48 -9.73 -1.68
C ILE A 23 -6.05 -10.18 -3.08
N GLN A 24 -6.89 -10.94 -3.80
CA GLN A 24 -6.55 -11.38 -5.16
C GLN A 24 -6.43 -10.22 -6.14
N LEU A 25 -7.34 -9.23 -6.05
CA LEU A 25 -7.31 -8.06 -6.92
C LEU A 25 -6.07 -7.19 -6.67
N VAL A 26 -5.71 -6.95 -5.40
CA VAL A 26 -4.46 -6.25 -5.07
C VAL A 26 -3.23 -7.02 -5.55
N LYS A 27 -3.23 -8.36 -5.49
CA LYS A 27 -2.14 -9.17 -6.06
C LYS A 27 -2.03 -9.02 -7.58
N LYS A 28 -3.16 -8.93 -8.30
CA LYS A 28 -3.15 -8.67 -9.75
C LYS A 28 -2.54 -7.29 -10.07
N LEU A 29 -2.83 -6.27 -9.25
CA LEU A 29 -2.28 -4.92 -9.41
C LEU A 29 -0.74 -4.87 -9.27
N LYS A 30 -0.10 -5.89 -8.68
CA LYS A 30 1.37 -5.94 -8.56
C LYS A 30 2.10 -5.92 -9.90
N ALA A 31 1.51 -6.51 -10.94
CA ALA A 31 2.07 -6.46 -12.30
C ALA A 31 2.03 -5.03 -12.90
N TYR A 32 1.30 -4.12 -12.27
CA TYR A 32 1.02 -2.76 -12.72
C TYR A 32 1.44 -1.70 -11.71
N CYS A 33 2.30 -2.02 -10.74
CA CYS A 33 2.63 -1.09 -9.65
C CYS A 33 3.15 0.28 -10.13
N GLN A 34 3.82 0.35 -11.28
CA GLN A 34 4.31 1.60 -11.89
C GLN A 34 3.22 2.48 -12.53
N ASP A 35 1.97 1.99 -12.64
CA ASP A 35 0.84 2.81 -13.06
C ASP A 35 0.40 3.68 -11.89
N GLU A 36 0.40 5.01 -12.07
CA GLU A 36 0.06 6.00 -11.03
C GLU A 36 -1.30 5.72 -10.36
N ARG A 37 -2.25 5.11 -11.08
CA ARG A 37 -3.58 4.77 -10.54
C ARG A 37 -3.50 3.70 -9.46
N VAL A 38 -2.48 2.84 -9.48
CA VAL A 38 -2.32 1.76 -8.51
C VAL A 38 -2.02 2.32 -7.13
N ASN A 39 -1.02 3.19 -6.99
CA ASN A 39 -0.76 3.81 -5.68
C ASN A 39 -1.96 4.66 -5.22
N ASN A 40 -2.61 5.39 -6.13
CA ASN A 40 -3.81 6.17 -5.84
C ASN A 40 -4.95 5.34 -5.23
N VAL A 41 -5.18 4.11 -5.72
CA VAL A 41 -6.21 3.23 -5.15
C VAL A 41 -5.73 2.51 -3.89
N LEU A 42 -4.44 2.14 -3.81
CA LEU A 42 -3.92 1.31 -2.73
C LEU A 42 -3.64 2.08 -1.44
N ILE A 43 -3.23 3.35 -1.52
CA ILE A 43 -2.97 4.18 -0.35
C ILE A 43 -4.19 4.27 0.59
N PRO A 44 -5.42 4.55 0.10
CA PRO A 44 -6.62 4.53 0.95
C PRO A 44 -6.86 3.19 1.65
N LEU A 45 -6.53 2.07 1.00
CA LEU A 45 -6.76 0.72 1.53
C LEU A 45 -5.90 0.40 2.76
N LEU A 46 -4.79 1.13 2.95
CA LEU A 46 -3.96 1.02 4.16
C LEU A 46 -4.71 1.37 5.45
N TYR A 47 -5.86 2.05 5.33
CA TYR A 47 -6.65 2.54 6.46
C TYR A 47 -8.07 1.99 6.52
N GLU A 48 -8.49 1.18 5.54
CA GLU A 48 -9.84 0.61 5.52
C GLU A 48 -10.03 -0.49 6.58
N ASP A 49 -9.03 -1.35 6.72
CA ASP A 49 -9.03 -2.48 7.65
C ASP A 49 -7.58 -2.78 8.07
N LEU A 50 -7.39 -3.03 9.37
CA LEU A 50 -6.09 -3.40 9.93
C LEU A 50 -5.80 -4.90 9.86
N ASN A 51 -6.56 -5.65 9.06
CA ASN A 51 -6.24 -7.04 8.72
C ASN A 51 -4.79 -7.15 8.23
N PRO A 52 -3.90 -7.82 8.99
CA PRO A 52 -2.47 -7.80 8.67
C PRO A 52 -2.15 -8.48 7.34
N GLN A 53 -2.89 -9.53 6.96
CA GLN A 53 -2.64 -10.24 5.72
C GLN A 53 -2.99 -9.37 4.51
N PHE A 54 -4.07 -8.59 4.59
CA PHE A 54 -4.46 -7.65 3.56
C PHE A 54 -3.47 -6.49 3.45
N LEU A 55 -3.14 -5.84 4.57
CA LEU A 55 -2.19 -4.73 4.61
C LEU A 55 -0.81 -5.11 4.06
N LEU A 56 -0.30 -6.30 4.41
CA LEU A 56 0.98 -6.77 3.90
C LEU A 56 0.97 -6.89 2.37
N VAL A 57 -0.13 -7.38 1.79
CA VAL A 57 -0.29 -7.49 0.34
C VAL A 57 -0.36 -6.11 -0.30
N VAL A 58 -1.06 -5.15 0.30
CA VAL A 58 -1.09 -3.75 -0.18
C VAL A 58 0.32 -3.16 -0.18
N LEU A 59 1.06 -3.26 0.94
CA LEU A 59 2.41 -2.73 1.08
C LEU A 59 3.40 -3.33 0.07
N GLN A 60 3.30 -4.63 -0.20
CA GLN A 60 4.13 -5.34 -1.19
C GLN A 60 3.77 -5.03 -2.66
N THR A 61 2.63 -4.39 -2.88
CA THR A 61 2.15 -4.01 -4.22
C THR A 61 2.42 -2.54 -4.53
N LEU A 62 2.49 -1.66 -3.52
CA LEU A 62 2.84 -0.25 -3.71
C LEU A 62 4.13 -0.11 -4.53
N PHE A 63 4.18 0.90 -5.39
CA PHE A 63 5.41 1.29 -6.05
C PHE A 63 6.23 2.21 -5.15
N HIS A 64 7.33 1.69 -4.62
CA HIS A 64 8.10 2.34 -3.55
C HIS A 64 8.91 3.57 -3.98
N ASN A 65 9.07 3.79 -5.28
CA ASN A 65 9.73 4.99 -5.81
C ASN A 65 8.77 6.18 -6.00
N ASP A 66 7.51 6.02 -5.60
CA ASP A 66 6.53 7.11 -5.59
C ASP A 66 6.58 7.83 -4.24
N ASP A 67 7.03 9.08 -4.24
CA ASP A 67 7.16 9.91 -3.04
C ASP A 67 5.81 10.15 -2.34
N GLU A 68 4.68 10.00 -3.05
CA GLU A 68 3.35 10.19 -2.49
C GLU A 68 3.03 9.16 -1.40
N ILE A 69 3.66 7.98 -1.40
CA ILE A 69 3.43 6.95 -0.38
C ILE A 69 4.06 7.30 0.98
N ILE A 70 5.07 8.19 1.02
CA ILE A 70 5.86 8.42 2.23
C ILE A 70 5.01 9.01 3.36
N GLY A 71 4.15 9.97 3.04
CA GLY A 71 3.23 10.57 4.01
C GLY A 71 2.31 9.52 4.65
N PRO A 72 1.55 8.78 3.83
CA PRO A 72 0.74 7.65 4.29
C PRO A 72 1.51 6.61 5.10
N LEU A 73 2.66 6.15 4.63
CA LEU A 73 3.45 5.15 5.36
C LEU A 73 3.91 5.65 6.73
N ILE A 74 4.30 6.93 6.85
CA ILE A 74 4.62 7.53 8.17
C ILE A 74 3.42 7.55 9.09
N GLN A 75 2.22 7.80 8.57
CA GLN A 75 0.99 7.79 9.36
C GLN A 75 0.66 6.38 9.83
N LEU A 76 0.72 5.37 8.94
CA LEU A 76 0.49 3.96 9.28
C LEU A 76 1.50 3.45 10.32
N LEU A 77 2.77 3.86 10.23
CA LEU A 77 3.81 3.53 11.20
C LEU A 77 3.46 4.01 12.62
N LYS A 78 2.84 5.19 12.73
CA LYS A 78 2.52 5.86 14.00
C LYS A 78 1.16 5.50 14.56
N GLN A 79 0.32 4.81 13.80
CA GLN A 79 -0.99 4.38 14.27
C GLN A 79 -0.83 3.31 15.37
N PRO A 80 -1.38 3.52 16.59
CA PRO A 80 -1.19 2.61 17.71
C PRO A 80 -1.72 1.19 17.43
N GLU A 81 -2.83 1.11 16.71
CA GLU A 81 -3.53 -0.13 16.38
C GLU A 81 -2.85 -0.92 15.25
N THR A 82 -1.86 -0.32 14.55
CA THR A 82 -1.16 -1.00 13.46
C THR A 82 -0.40 -2.22 14.00
N PRO A 83 -0.66 -3.42 13.48
CA PRO A 83 0.02 -4.64 13.91
C PRO A 83 1.55 -4.48 13.81
N PHE A 84 2.28 -5.03 14.77
CA PHE A 84 3.75 -4.90 14.82
C PHE A 84 4.43 -5.30 13.50
N GLN A 85 4.03 -6.43 12.91
CA GLN A 85 4.54 -6.91 11.62
C GLN A 85 4.30 -5.93 10.46
N ILE A 86 3.21 -5.16 10.49
CA ILE A 86 2.93 -4.14 9.49
C ILE A 86 3.82 -2.92 9.72
N ARG A 87 4.01 -2.50 10.98
CA ARG A 87 4.94 -1.40 11.31
C ARG A 87 6.38 -1.74 10.90
N ASP A 88 6.81 -2.97 11.12
CA ASP A 88 8.12 -3.46 10.69
C ASP A 88 8.28 -3.37 9.17
N GLU A 89 7.29 -3.84 8.40
CA GLU A 89 7.32 -3.75 6.94
C GLU A 89 7.32 -2.31 6.44
N VAL A 90 6.47 -1.46 7.03
CA VAL A 90 6.42 -0.02 6.73
C VAL A 90 7.77 0.65 7.00
N ALA A 91 8.45 0.29 8.10
CA ALA A 91 9.75 0.82 8.43
C ALA A 91 10.82 0.43 7.40
N LYS A 92 10.78 -0.80 6.89
CA LYS A 92 11.67 -1.26 5.80
C LYS A 92 11.44 -0.46 4.52
N ILE A 93 10.19 -0.33 4.08
CA ILE A 93 9.84 0.43 2.86
C ILE A 93 10.29 1.89 3.00
N LEU A 94 10.02 2.51 4.14
CA LEU A 94 10.47 3.88 4.42
C LEU A 94 12.00 4.02 4.40
N ALA A 95 12.74 3.02 4.89
CA ALA A 95 14.20 3.02 4.82
C ALA A 95 14.70 2.88 3.37
N GLU A 96 14.05 2.07 2.55
CA GLU A 96 14.37 1.84 1.14
C GLU A 96 14.18 3.09 0.28
N THR A 97 13.20 3.94 0.59
CA THR A 97 13.02 5.22 -0.13
C THR A 97 14.21 6.17 0.00
N GLY A 98 14.99 6.08 1.08
CA GLY A 98 16.11 7.00 1.36
C GLY A 98 15.70 8.45 1.64
N GLU A 99 14.40 8.73 1.72
CA GLU A 99 13.87 10.08 1.78
C GLU A 99 14.07 10.71 3.16
N LYS A 100 14.47 11.99 3.19
CA LYS A 100 14.79 12.70 4.45
C LYS A 100 13.58 12.73 5.40
N LYS A 101 12.38 12.80 4.84
CA LYS A 101 11.13 12.77 5.60
C LYS A 101 10.90 11.39 6.25
N ALA A 102 11.19 10.31 5.53
CA ALA A 102 11.12 8.94 6.03
C ALA A 102 12.12 8.71 7.17
N LEU A 103 13.39 9.12 6.97
CA LEU A 103 14.43 9.01 7.99
C LEU A 103 14.07 9.72 9.30
N LYS A 104 13.50 10.93 9.22
CA LYS A 104 13.05 11.66 10.41
C LYS A 104 11.93 10.94 11.17
N ALA A 105 11.11 10.17 10.48
CA ALA A 105 10.03 9.41 11.11
C ALA A 105 10.54 8.11 11.76
N LEU A 106 11.60 7.51 11.23
CA LEU A 106 12.21 6.28 11.78
C LEU A 106 13.06 6.54 13.03
N LEU A 107 13.62 7.74 13.17
CA LEU A 107 14.50 8.14 14.29
C LEU A 107 13.76 8.73 15.49
N LYS A 108 12.43 8.82 15.45
CA LYS A 108 11.59 9.47 16.47
C LYS A 108 10.50 8.52 16.95
#